data_AF-A0A925T250-F1
#
_entry.id   AF-A0A925T250-F1
#
_cell.length_a   1.000
_cell.length_b   1.000
_cell.length_c   1.000
_cell.angle_alpha   90.00
_cell.angle_beta   90.00
_cell.angle_gamma   90.00
#
_symmetry.space_group_name_H-M   'P 1'
#
loop_
_entity.id
_entity.type
_entity.pdbx_description
1 polymer ?
#
loop_
_entity_poly.entity_id
_entity_poly.type
_entity_poly.pdbx_seq_one_letter_code
_entity_poly.pdbx_strand_id
1 'polypeptide(L)'
;MPRLGGAEAIVTAARRLLSGGAVGDESLREASVGNPVPVRARDGALHSWFVPIVLGESLAAFLQLMPDATLMRFSSFQRRPGMREGLPAAADWLDPTRIRERASGAARVGETAAEPMLTFDRNPDRLVWAVTLVSSSGARELYVAGETVYEPPTEGTFG
;
A
#
# COMPACT_ATOMS: atom_id res chain seq x y z
N MET A 1 -21.51 11.76 14.17
CA MET A 1 -20.25 11.60 13.41
C MET A 1 -19.56 10.34 13.93
N PRO A 2 -19.32 9.31 13.11
CA PRO A 2 -18.53 8.15 13.54
C PRO A 2 -17.13 8.61 13.94
N ARG A 3 -16.58 8.12 15.06
CA ARG A 3 -15.19 8.39 15.42
C ARG A 3 -14.29 7.68 14.39
N LEU A 4 -13.44 8.44 13.71
CA LEU A 4 -12.34 7.87 12.93
C LEU A 4 -11.46 7.07 13.89
N GLY A 5 -11.27 5.78 13.59
CA GLY A 5 -10.35 4.93 14.32
C GLY A 5 -8.91 5.34 14.00
N GLY A 6 -8.10 5.54 15.04
CA GLY A 6 -6.65 5.64 14.88
C GLY A 6 -6.04 4.31 14.44
N ALA A 7 -4.76 4.32 14.07
CA ALA A 7 -4.02 3.13 13.61
C ALA A 7 -4.17 1.91 14.55
N GLU A 8 -4.20 2.11 15.86
CA GLU A 8 -4.37 1.03 16.85
C GLU A 8 -5.73 0.32 16.74
N ALA A 9 -6.81 1.07 16.49
CA ALA A 9 -8.14 0.50 16.30
C ALA A 9 -8.21 -0.32 15.01
N ILE A 10 -7.55 0.15 13.96
CA ILE A 10 -7.42 -0.53 12.66
C ILE A 10 -6.66 -1.85 12.81
N VAL A 11 -5.54 -1.87 13.53
CA VAL A 11 -4.80 -3.12 13.83
C VAL A 11 -5.67 -4.10 14.61
N THR A 12 -6.38 -3.61 15.63
CA THR A 12 -7.26 -4.47 16.44
C THR A 12 -8.37 -5.09 15.58
N ALA A 13 -9.00 -4.31 14.71
CA ALA A 13 -10.02 -4.81 13.79
C ALA A 13 -9.45 -5.82 12.79
N ALA A 14 -8.31 -5.52 12.18
CA ALA A 14 -7.63 -6.42 11.25
C ALA A 14 -7.27 -7.77 11.90
N ARG A 15 -6.74 -7.77 13.13
CA ARG A 15 -6.45 -8.99 13.88
C ARG A 15 -7.70 -9.82 14.13
N ARG A 16 -8.82 -9.19 14.49
CA ARG A 16 -10.11 -9.89 14.69
C ARG A 16 -10.64 -10.51 13.40
N LEU A 17 -10.55 -9.79 12.27
CA LEU A 17 -10.95 -10.30 10.97
C LEU A 17 -10.13 -11.54 10.58
N LEU A 18 -8.80 -11.46 10.75
CA LEU A 18 -7.90 -12.55 10.43
C LEU A 18 -8.09 -13.77 11.36
N SER A 19 -8.15 -13.57 12.67
CA SER A 19 -8.28 -14.67 13.63
C SER A 19 -9.67 -15.32 13.62
N GLY A 20 -10.71 -14.54 13.29
CA GLY A 20 -12.08 -15.04 13.14
C GLY A 20 -12.33 -15.84 11.87
N GLY A 21 -11.36 -15.92 10.96
CA GLY A 21 -11.52 -16.59 9.66
C GLY A 21 -12.52 -15.90 8.72
N ALA A 22 -12.85 -14.63 9.00
CA ALA A 22 -13.75 -13.84 8.16
C ALA A 22 -13.09 -13.42 6.83
N VAL A 23 -11.76 -13.42 6.79
CA VAL A 23 -10.94 -13.08 5.63
C VAL A 23 -9.71 -13.99 5.55
N GLY A 24 -9.34 -14.34 4.33
CA GLY A 24 -8.17 -15.19 4.07
C GLY A 24 -8.41 -16.68 4.30
N ASP A 25 -7.46 -17.47 3.80
CA ASP A 25 -7.47 -18.92 3.98
C ASP A 25 -6.86 -19.33 5.33
N GLU A 26 -7.12 -20.56 5.78
CA GLU A 26 -6.59 -21.11 7.02
C GLU A 26 -5.06 -21.00 7.13
N SER A 27 -4.36 -21.03 5.98
CA SER A 27 -2.91 -20.84 5.92
C SER A 27 -2.40 -19.46 6.39
N LEU A 28 -3.26 -18.45 6.43
CA LEU A 28 -2.90 -17.10 6.91
C LEU A 28 -3.08 -16.95 8.43
N ARG A 29 -3.54 -17.98 9.16
CA ARG A 29 -3.65 -17.92 10.62
C ARG A 29 -2.31 -17.75 11.33
N GLU A 30 -1.23 -18.20 10.72
CA GLU A 30 0.13 -18.02 11.22
C GLU A 30 0.74 -16.66 10.84
N ALA A 31 0.04 -15.87 10.01
CA ALA A 31 0.52 -14.57 9.57
C ALA A 31 0.36 -13.51 10.65
N SER A 32 1.23 -12.52 10.62
CA SER A 32 1.15 -11.36 11.50
C SER A 32 0.45 -10.19 10.79
N VAL A 33 -0.35 -9.45 11.56
CA VAL A 33 -0.87 -8.15 11.12
C VAL A 33 0.23 -7.11 11.36
N GLY A 34 0.74 -6.51 10.29
CA GLY A 34 1.76 -5.47 10.37
C GLY A 34 1.17 -4.08 10.65
N ASN A 35 2.04 -3.07 10.61
CA ASN A 35 1.65 -1.69 10.86
C ASN A 35 0.76 -1.15 9.72
N PRO A 36 -0.39 -0.53 10.02
CA PRO A 36 -1.28 -0.02 9.01
C PRO A 36 -0.69 1.25 8.39
N VAL A 37 -0.77 1.35 7.07
CA VAL A 37 -0.30 2.48 6.29
C VAL A 37 -1.51 3.29 5.82
N PRO A 38 -1.55 4.61 6.04
CA PRO A 38 -2.66 5.43 5.55
C PRO A 38 -2.61 5.50 4.02
N VAL A 39 -3.71 5.13 3.38
CA VAL A 39 -3.94 5.39 1.96
C VAL A 39 -4.62 6.75 1.85
N ARG A 40 -3.98 7.69 1.17
CA ARG A 40 -4.47 9.05 1.01
C ARG A 40 -5.04 9.27 -0.38
N ALA A 41 -6.09 10.07 -0.47
CA ALA A 41 -6.56 10.63 -1.74
C ALA A 41 -5.62 11.74 -2.22
N ARG A 42 -5.82 12.24 -3.44
CA ARG A 42 -4.96 13.25 -4.08
C ARG A 42 -4.93 14.58 -3.34
N ASP A 43 -6.00 14.91 -2.62
CA ASP A 43 -6.10 16.08 -1.74
C ASP A 43 -5.37 15.87 -0.38
N GLY A 44 -4.77 14.70 -0.17
CA GLY A 44 -4.08 14.32 1.07
C GLY A 44 -5.00 13.78 2.17
N ALA A 45 -6.32 13.78 1.95
CA ALA A 45 -7.28 13.25 2.92
C ALA A 45 -7.10 11.73 3.09
N LEU A 46 -7.34 11.24 4.31
CA LEU A 46 -7.33 9.80 4.57
C LEU A 46 -8.51 9.16 3.85
N HIS A 47 -8.24 8.30 2.87
CA HIS A 47 -9.25 7.52 2.18
C HIS A 47 -9.53 6.21 2.93
N SER A 48 -8.47 5.45 3.22
CA SER A 48 -8.54 4.13 3.85
C SER A 48 -7.20 3.77 4.51
N TRP A 49 -7.12 2.61 5.11
CA TRP A 49 -5.90 2.03 5.66
C TRP A 49 -5.54 0.77 4.88
N PHE A 50 -4.28 0.68 4.46
CA PHE A 50 -3.67 -0.56 4.00
C PHE A 50 -3.09 -1.28 5.22
N VAL A 51 -3.55 -2.49 5.48
CA VAL A 51 -3.09 -3.30 6.63
C VAL A 51 -2.42 -4.56 6.10
N PRO A 52 -1.08 -4.65 6.18
CA PRO A 52 -0.35 -5.78 5.64
C PRO A 52 -0.52 -7.04 6.50
N ILE A 53 -0.65 -8.18 5.83
CA ILE A 53 -0.63 -9.51 6.43
C ILE A 53 0.67 -10.19 5.98
N VAL A 54 1.56 -10.44 6.94
CA VAL A 54 2.96 -10.79 6.69
C VAL A 54 3.25 -12.22 7.16
N LEU A 55 3.95 -13.00 6.34
CA LEU A 55 4.51 -14.31 6.68
C LEU A 55 6.04 -14.23 6.62
N GLY A 56 6.68 -14.13 7.78
CA GLY A 56 8.12 -13.90 7.84
C GLY A 56 8.50 -12.53 7.27
N GLU A 57 9.26 -12.52 6.18
CA GLU A 57 9.66 -11.29 5.46
C GLU A 57 8.81 -11.02 4.21
N SER A 58 7.81 -11.87 3.94
CA SER A 58 6.98 -11.78 2.73
C SER A 58 5.61 -11.18 3.03
N LEU A 59 5.11 -10.35 2.12
CA LEU A 59 3.74 -9.83 2.16
C LEU A 59 2.80 -10.87 1.54
N ALA A 60 2.05 -11.57 2.39
CA ALA A 60 1.16 -12.64 1.97
C ALA A 60 -0.18 -12.11 1.46
N ALA A 61 -0.72 -11.07 2.11
CA ALA A 61 -1.99 -10.45 1.76
C ALA A 61 -2.06 -9.04 2.35
N PHE A 62 -3.15 -8.33 2.09
CA PHE A 62 -3.52 -7.13 2.83
C PHE A 62 -5.03 -7.00 3.01
N LEU A 63 -5.40 -6.23 4.03
CA LEU A 63 -6.75 -5.70 4.21
C LEU A 63 -6.73 -4.22 3.86
N GLN A 64 -7.74 -3.75 3.14
CA GLN A 64 -8.03 -2.33 3.03
C GLN A 64 -9.23 -2.02 3.90
N LEU A 65 -9.03 -1.21 4.94
CA LEU A 65 -10.06 -0.87 5.91
C LEU A 65 -10.43 0.61 5.77
N MET A 66 -11.71 0.92 5.83
CA MET A 66 -12.19 2.29 5.96
C MET A 66 -11.73 2.88 7.31
N PRO A 67 -11.74 4.22 7.48
CA PRO A 67 -11.33 4.84 8.73
C PRO A 67 -12.15 4.43 9.97
N ASP A 68 -13.36 3.93 9.79
CA ASP A 68 -14.22 3.37 10.84
C ASP A 68 -14.00 1.87 11.08
N ALA A 69 -12.92 1.30 10.50
CA ALA A 69 -12.55 -0.10 10.51
C ALA A 69 -13.46 -1.05 9.71
N THR A 70 -14.40 -0.52 8.92
CA THR A 70 -15.17 -1.34 7.97
C THR A 70 -14.23 -1.96 6.92
N LEU A 71 -14.36 -3.26 6.67
CA LEU A 71 -13.60 -3.93 5.63
C LEU A 71 -14.04 -3.46 4.25
N MET A 72 -13.14 -2.80 3.52
CA MET A 72 -13.37 -2.42 2.13
C MET A 72 -13.04 -3.58 1.19
N ARG A 73 -11.86 -4.19 1.38
CA ARG A 73 -11.46 -5.40 0.65
C ARG A 73 -10.35 -6.18 1.34
N PHE A 74 -10.23 -7.44 0.94
CA PHE A 74 -9.11 -8.32 1.21
C PHE A 74 -8.49 -8.75 -0.12
N SER A 75 -7.15 -8.79 -0.19
CA SER A 75 -6.44 -9.28 -1.37
C SER A 75 -5.24 -10.11 -0.95
N SER A 76 -5.10 -11.29 -1.55
CA SER A 76 -3.98 -12.21 -1.32
C SER A 76 -2.99 -12.16 -2.49
N PHE A 77 -1.70 -12.23 -2.18
CA PHE A 77 -0.64 -12.43 -3.16
C PHE A 77 -0.36 -13.93 -3.40
N GLN A 78 -0.95 -14.81 -2.59
CA GLN A 78 -0.81 -16.25 -2.77
C GLN A 78 -1.56 -16.68 -4.03
N ARG A 79 -0.87 -17.39 -4.95
CA ARG A 79 -1.52 -17.97 -6.15
C ARG A 79 -2.51 -19.08 -5.80
N ARG A 80 -2.27 -19.76 -4.67
CA ARG A 80 -3.11 -20.80 -4.07
C ARG A 80 -3.01 -20.72 -2.55
N PRO A 81 -4.04 -21.14 -1.80
CA PRO A 81 -3.99 -21.19 -0.34
C PRO A 81 -2.71 -21.87 0.15
N GLY A 82 -1.98 -21.24 1.06
CA GLY A 82 -0.74 -21.76 1.67
C GLY A 82 0.53 -21.67 0.82
N MET A 83 0.43 -21.32 -0.47
CA MET A 83 1.61 -21.18 -1.32
C MET A 83 2.40 -19.92 -0.94
N ARG A 84 3.69 -20.09 -0.62
CA ARG A 84 4.61 -18.98 -0.26
C ARG A 84 5.53 -18.55 -1.40
N GLU A 85 5.69 -19.39 -2.42
CA GLU A 85 6.53 -19.09 -3.58
C GLU A 85 5.95 -17.94 -4.40
N GLY A 86 6.81 -16.96 -4.73
CA GLY A 86 6.44 -15.78 -5.52
C GLY A 86 5.70 -14.70 -4.73
N LEU A 87 5.63 -14.79 -3.40
CA LEU A 87 5.17 -13.69 -2.56
C LEU A 87 6.16 -12.52 -2.63
N PRO A 88 5.69 -11.27 -2.78
CA PRO A 88 6.57 -10.10 -2.76
C PRO A 88 7.22 -9.95 -1.38
N ALA A 89 8.44 -9.42 -1.34
CA ALA A 89 9.06 -9.05 -0.07
C ALA A 89 8.25 -7.91 0.57
N ALA A 90 7.99 -8.02 1.87
CA ALA A 90 7.18 -7.05 2.59
C ALA A 90 7.81 -5.65 2.56
N ALA A 91 9.14 -5.58 2.67
CA ALA A 91 9.89 -4.34 2.58
C ALA A 91 9.68 -3.60 1.26
N ASP A 92 9.32 -4.29 0.18
CA ASP A 92 9.11 -3.64 -1.12
C ASP A 92 7.80 -2.87 -1.22
N TRP A 93 6.88 -3.15 -0.30
CA TRP A 93 5.60 -2.49 -0.17
C TRP A 93 5.48 -1.62 1.08
N LEU A 94 6.31 -1.86 2.09
CA LEU A 94 6.13 -1.29 3.43
C LEU A 94 7.26 -0.40 3.92
N ASP A 95 8.43 -0.41 3.28
CA ASP A 95 9.58 0.40 3.69
C ASP A 95 9.65 1.69 2.85
N PRO A 96 9.29 2.86 3.43
CA PRO A 96 9.33 4.14 2.73
C PRO A 96 10.72 4.48 2.18
N THR A 97 11.79 4.01 2.85
CA THR A 97 13.17 4.25 2.40
C THR A 97 13.42 3.53 1.09
N ARG A 98 13.11 2.23 1.00
CA ARG A 98 13.26 1.46 -0.25
C ARG A 98 12.40 2.02 -1.38
N ILE A 99 11.18 2.44 -1.06
CA ILE A 99 10.26 3.03 -2.05
C ILE A 99 10.86 4.32 -2.61
N ARG A 100 11.38 5.18 -1.74
CA ARG A 100 12.05 6.43 -2.13
C ARG A 100 13.34 6.18 -2.91
N GLU A 101 14.12 5.17 -2.53
CA GLU A 101 15.33 4.76 -3.25
C GLU A 101 15.00 4.27 -4.67
N ARG A 102 13.94 3.47 -4.84
CA ARG A 102 13.45 3.06 -6.16
C ARG A 102 13.05 4.25 -7.03
N ALA A 103 12.27 5.18 -6.47
CA ALA A 103 11.90 6.39 -7.19
C ALA A 103 13.13 7.25 -7.54
N SER A 104 14.12 7.32 -6.65
CA SER A 104 15.39 8.01 -6.88
C SER A 104 16.21 7.36 -8.00
N GLY A 105 16.17 6.04 -8.13
CA GLY A 105 16.81 5.32 -9.24
C GLY A 105 16.22 5.66 -10.62
N ALA A 106 14.98 6.16 -10.65
CA ALA A 106 14.30 6.65 -11.86
C ALA A 106 14.32 8.20 -11.99
N ALA A 107 15.04 8.88 -11.11
CA ALA A 107 15.17 10.33 -11.13
C ALA A 107 16.10 10.80 -12.26
N ARG A 108 15.77 11.95 -12.84
CA ARG A 108 16.62 12.68 -13.80
C ARG A 108 17.68 13.47 -13.02
N VAL A 109 18.74 13.89 -13.71
CA VAL A 109 19.78 14.72 -13.11
C VAL A 109 19.17 15.99 -12.49
N GLY A 110 19.46 16.23 -11.22
CA GLY A 110 18.95 17.38 -10.47
C GLY A 110 17.56 17.19 -9.84
N GLU A 111 16.93 16.03 -10.02
CA GLU A 111 15.71 15.67 -9.29
C GLU A 111 16.03 15.02 -7.94
N THR A 112 15.22 15.32 -6.93
CA THR A 112 15.27 14.68 -5.60
C THR A 112 13.92 14.10 -5.26
N ALA A 113 13.90 12.84 -4.80
CA ALA A 113 12.68 12.18 -4.35
C ALA A 113 12.25 12.69 -2.97
N ALA A 114 11.00 13.17 -2.90
CA ALA A 114 10.31 13.53 -1.67
C ALA A 114 9.86 12.28 -0.89
N GLU A 115 9.21 12.51 0.25
CA GLU A 115 8.63 11.44 1.06
C GLU A 115 7.51 10.71 0.30
N PRO A 116 7.53 9.37 0.24
CA PRO A 116 6.51 8.61 -0.45
C PRO A 116 5.17 8.63 0.30
N MET A 117 4.07 8.65 -0.45
CA MET A 117 2.71 8.59 0.07
C MET A 117 1.95 7.43 -0.58
N LEU A 118 1.38 6.53 0.23
CA LEU A 118 0.53 5.48 -0.32
C LEU A 118 -0.81 6.08 -0.78
N THR A 119 -1.14 5.84 -2.04
CA THR A 119 -2.33 6.33 -2.74
C THR A 119 -2.83 5.25 -3.71
N PHE A 120 -3.62 5.62 -4.71
CA PHE A 120 -4.10 4.74 -5.75
C PHE A 120 -4.04 5.38 -7.15
N ASP A 121 -3.70 4.58 -8.16
CA ASP A 121 -3.72 4.97 -9.57
C ASP A 121 -5.17 4.95 -10.10
N ARG A 122 -5.85 6.10 -9.98
CA ARG A 122 -7.21 6.42 -10.47
C ARG A 122 -8.36 5.60 -9.85
N ASN A 123 -8.13 4.32 -9.56
CA ASN A 123 -9.06 3.40 -8.95
C ASN A 123 -8.50 2.98 -7.57
N PRO A 124 -9.26 3.12 -6.46
CA PRO A 124 -8.87 2.67 -5.11
C PRO A 124 -8.37 1.23 -5.01
N ASP A 125 -8.68 0.38 -6.00
CA ASP A 125 -8.19 -0.98 -6.08
C ASP A 125 -6.72 -1.11 -6.55
N ARG A 126 -6.16 -0.07 -7.17
CA ARG A 126 -4.79 -0.03 -7.71
C ARG A 126 -3.88 0.78 -6.79
N LEU A 127 -3.54 0.21 -5.63
CA LEU A 127 -2.67 0.88 -4.66
C LEU A 127 -1.25 1.04 -5.19
N VAL A 128 -0.70 2.23 -4.98
CA VAL A 128 0.65 2.62 -5.41
C VAL A 128 1.24 3.60 -4.40
N TRP A 129 2.55 3.64 -4.30
CA TRP A 129 3.24 4.73 -3.62
C TRP A 129 3.51 5.85 -4.61
N ALA A 130 2.96 7.03 -4.34
CA ALA A 130 3.30 8.25 -5.06
C ALA A 130 4.54 8.88 -4.46
N VAL A 131 5.49 9.24 -5.33
CA VAL A 131 6.73 9.93 -4.96
C VAL A 131 6.90 11.14 -5.85
N THR A 132 6.87 12.33 -5.25
CA THR A 132 7.15 13.57 -5.98
C THR A 132 8.65 13.72 -6.16
N LEU A 133 9.10 13.83 -7.41
CA LEU A 133 10.45 14.24 -7.77
C LEU A 133 10.48 15.75 -7.98
N VAL A 134 11.32 16.45 -7.22
CA VAL A 134 11.44 17.90 -7.24
C VAL A 134 12.78 18.31 -7.81
N SER A 135 12.78 19.32 -8.69
CA SER A 135 13.98 19.96 -9.24
C SER A 135 13.80 21.48 -9.31
N SER A 136 14.81 22.20 -9.82
CA SER A 136 14.70 23.64 -10.06
C SER A 136 13.73 24.00 -11.20
N SER A 137 13.40 23.05 -12.08
CA SER A 137 12.50 23.28 -13.22
C SER A 137 11.04 22.90 -12.94
N GLY A 138 10.76 22.24 -11.81
CA GLY A 138 9.41 21.88 -11.41
C GLY A 138 9.34 20.59 -10.60
N ALA A 139 8.15 20.00 -10.55
CA ALA A 139 7.91 18.73 -9.90
C ALA A 139 7.17 17.77 -10.84
N ARG A 140 7.50 16.48 -10.77
CA ARG A 140 6.74 15.40 -11.41
C ARG A 140 6.53 14.27 -10.43
N GLU A 141 5.51 13.46 -10.68
CA GLU A 141 5.16 12.34 -9.81
C GLU A 141 5.62 11.01 -10.44
N LEU A 142 6.08 10.08 -9.62
CA LEU A 142 6.29 8.68 -9.96
C LEU A 142 5.42 7.79 -9.09
N TYR A 143 4.91 6.71 -9.67
CA TYR A 143 4.26 5.62 -8.96
C TYR A 143 5.21 4.44 -8.79
N VAL A 144 5.25 3.91 -7.57
CA VAL A 144 6.00 2.71 -7.18
C VAL A 144 5.02 1.65 -6.67
N ALA A 145 5.02 0.48 -7.29
CA ALA A 145 4.19 -0.66 -6.91
C ALA A 145 5.07 -1.91 -6.81
N GLY A 146 5.47 -2.26 -5.58
CA GLY A 146 6.50 -3.26 -5.32
C GLY A 146 7.82 -2.86 -5.99
N GLU A 147 8.22 -3.62 -7.01
CA GLU A 147 9.45 -3.38 -7.78
C GLU A 147 9.26 -2.48 -9.01
N THR A 148 8.01 -2.23 -9.42
CA THR A 148 7.73 -1.47 -10.64
C THR A 148 7.67 0.03 -10.36
N VAL A 149 8.35 0.82 -11.18
CA VAL A 149 8.33 2.29 -11.13
C VAL A 149 7.85 2.83 -12.48
N TYR A 150 6.88 3.75 -12.47
CA TYR A 150 6.31 4.32 -13.70
C TYR A 150 5.74 5.73 -13.48
N GLU A 151 5.62 6.51 -14.55
CA GLU A 151 4.94 7.80 -14.51
C GLU A 151 3.41 7.60 -14.50
N PRO A 152 2.64 8.39 -13.72
CA PRO A 152 1.19 8.35 -13.80
C PRO A 152 0.74 8.70 -15.22
N PRO A 153 -0.34 8.08 -15.72
CA PRO A 153 -0.88 8.43 -17.02
C PRO A 153 -1.31 9.90 -17.02
N THR A 154 -1.04 10.60 -18.12
CA THR A 154 -1.43 12.00 -18.29
C THR A 154 -2.96 12.11 -18.24
N GLU A 155 -3.49 13.08 -17.50
CA GLU A 155 -4.93 13.35 -17.50
C GLU A 155 -5.38 13.72 -18.92
N GLY A 156 -6.27 12.92 -19.52
CA GLY A 156 -6.85 13.18 -20.84
C GLY A 156 -6.45 12.22 -21.97
N THR A 157 -5.50 11.30 -21.76
CA THR A 157 -5.16 10.28 -22.75
C THR A 157 -6.10 9.09 -22.58
N PHE A 158 -7.36 9.22 -23.03
CA PHE A 158 -8.30 8.19 -23.52
C PHE A 158 -9.69 8.84 -23.60
N GLY A 159 -10.09 9.23 -24.82
CA GLY A 159 -11.49 9.36 -25.22
C GLY A 159 -12.01 8.05 -25.78
#